data_AF-V2Y8Z0-F1
#
_entry.id   AF-V2Y8Z0-F1
#
_cell.length_a   1.000
_cell.length_b   1.000
_cell.length_c   1.000
_cell.angle_alpha   90.00
_cell.angle_beta   90.00
_cell.angle_gamma   90.00
#
_symmetry.space_group_name_H-M   'P 1'
#
loop_
_entity.id
_entity.type
_entity.pdbx_description
1 polymer ?
#
loop_
_entity_poly.entity_id
_entity_poly.type
_entity_poly.pdbx_seq_one_letter_code
_entity_poly.pdbx_strand_id
1 'polypeptide(L)'
;MGFNYCGQAFFKAPEGMFEYDVFLDTFMPCGGKVNYYDDGISMMTKAHGLRVSAAIVPSEGTAMDVVERAYQDLKAAGRQYDEQTLFQDAYNEEGNNACRLTVYYDGGRTRVTVLVAIQEREGYYLFKEMTCLPEEADSEYQAVFKEMETTCGIEVSVMEDLGRHSQ
;
A
#
# COMPACT_ATOMS: atom_id res chain seq x y z
N MET A 1 14.50 -15.95 -7.15
CA MET A 1 15.12 -14.79 -6.46
C MET A 1 14.41 -14.66 -5.14
N GLY A 2 15.15 -14.58 -4.02
CA GLY A 2 14.55 -14.41 -2.70
C GLY A 2 14.25 -12.94 -2.41
N PHE A 3 13.21 -12.68 -1.63
CA PHE A 3 12.99 -11.37 -1.01
C PHE A 3 13.93 -11.21 0.19
N ASN A 4 14.70 -10.13 0.24
CA ASN A 4 15.61 -9.83 1.35
C ASN A 4 15.06 -8.73 2.27
N TYR A 5 14.16 -7.90 1.75
CA TYR A 5 13.62 -6.71 2.43
C TYR A 5 12.11 -6.80 2.66
N CYS A 6 11.42 -7.73 2.02
CA CYS A 6 10.02 -8.05 2.27
C CYS A 6 9.85 -9.44 2.87
N GLY A 7 8.84 -9.60 3.72
CA GLY A 7 8.48 -10.85 4.37
C GLY A 7 6.97 -11.02 4.42
N GLN A 8 6.52 -12.26 4.55
CA GLN A 8 5.10 -12.57 4.65
C GLN A 8 4.58 -12.23 6.05
N ALA A 9 3.54 -11.41 6.10
CA ALA A 9 2.78 -11.11 7.30
C ALA A 9 1.37 -11.67 7.18
N PHE A 10 0.83 -12.20 8.28
CA PHE A 10 -0.50 -12.81 8.34
C PHE A 10 -1.48 -11.89 9.04
N PHE A 11 -2.72 -11.86 8.58
CA PHE A 11 -3.82 -11.07 9.14
C PHE A 11 -5.16 -11.77 8.92
N LYS A 12 -6.20 -11.40 9.66
CA LYS A 12 -7.50 -12.05 9.57
C LYS A 12 -8.21 -11.63 8.28
N ALA A 13 -8.91 -12.57 7.65
CA ALA A 13 -9.88 -12.26 6.62
C ALA A 13 -11.05 -11.47 7.23
N PRO A 14 -11.66 -10.53 6.49
CA PRO A 14 -12.83 -9.81 6.96
C PRO A 14 -14.05 -10.74 7.08
N GLU A 15 -14.98 -10.35 7.95
CA GLU A 15 -16.23 -11.08 8.16
C GLU A 15 -17.00 -11.22 6.83
N GLY A 16 -17.56 -12.40 6.58
CA GLY A 16 -18.33 -12.70 5.36
C GLY A 16 -17.48 -13.10 4.15
N MET A 17 -16.14 -13.04 4.21
CA MET A 17 -15.28 -13.52 3.11
C MET A 17 -15.22 -15.05 3.03
N PHE A 18 -15.30 -15.73 4.18
CA PHE A 18 -15.29 -17.18 4.32
C PHE A 18 -16.35 -17.63 5.33
N GLU A 19 -16.75 -18.91 5.25
CA GLU A 19 -17.72 -19.51 6.19
C GLU A 19 -17.16 -19.73 7.61
N TYR A 20 -15.84 -19.59 7.78
CA TYR A 20 -15.10 -19.78 9.02
C TYR A 20 -13.93 -18.80 9.10
N ASP A 21 -13.33 -18.66 10.29
CA ASP A 21 -12.19 -17.78 10.49
C ASP A 21 -10.98 -18.24 9.67
N VAL A 22 -10.50 -17.35 8.79
CA VAL A 22 -9.34 -17.58 7.92
C VAL A 22 -8.30 -16.49 8.15
N PHE A 23 -7.04 -16.88 8.07
CA PHE A 23 -5.92 -15.95 7.99
C PHE A 23 -5.43 -15.88 6.54
N LEU A 24 -5.14 -14.67 6.10
CA LEU A 24 -4.55 -14.36 4.80
C LEU A 24 -3.13 -13.86 5.02
N ASP A 25 -2.31 -13.94 4.00
CA ASP A 25 -0.95 -13.42 4.01
C ASP A 25 -0.72 -12.36 2.94
N THR A 26 0.23 -11.47 3.20
CA THR A 26 0.75 -10.56 2.19
C THR A 26 2.18 -10.15 2.51
N PHE A 27 2.94 -9.75 1.49
CA PHE A 27 4.28 -9.24 1.69
C PHE A 27 4.27 -7.82 2.27
N MET A 28 5.10 -7.60 3.28
CA MET A 28 5.29 -6.32 3.97
C MET A 28 6.80 -6.07 4.18
N PRO A 29 7.25 -4.81 4.33
CA PRO A 29 8.64 -4.52 4.66
C PRO A 29 9.11 -5.17 5.97
N CYS A 30 10.26 -5.85 5.91
CA CYS A 30 10.96 -6.48 7.03
C CYS A 30 11.77 -5.46 7.85
N GLY A 31 12.02 -5.78 9.13
CA GLY A 31 12.83 -4.96 10.03
C GLY A 31 12.03 -3.99 10.89
N GLY A 32 10.74 -3.81 10.60
CA GLY A 32 9.79 -3.03 11.39
C GLY A 32 8.95 -3.86 12.37
N LYS A 33 8.31 -3.17 13.33
CA LYS A 33 7.22 -3.76 14.12
C LYS A 33 5.93 -3.77 13.29
N VAL A 34 5.32 -4.94 13.17
CA VAL A 34 3.95 -5.06 12.62
C VAL A 34 2.94 -4.63 13.69
N ASN A 35 2.09 -3.68 13.36
CA ASN A 35 0.95 -3.27 14.17
C ASN A 35 -0.33 -3.75 13.50
N TYR A 36 -1.20 -4.36 14.28
CA TYR A 36 -2.51 -4.83 13.83
C TYR A 36 -3.59 -3.86 14.30
N TYR A 37 -4.60 -3.68 13.45
CA TYR A 37 -5.75 -2.82 13.72
C TYR A 37 -7.04 -3.59 13.41
N ASP A 38 -8.17 -3.04 13.85
CA ASP A 38 -9.50 -3.57 13.54
C ASP A 38 -9.65 -5.07 13.87
N ASP A 39 -9.25 -5.45 15.08
CA ASP A 39 -9.24 -6.85 15.56
C ASP A 39 -8.39 -7.82 14.70
N GLY A 40 -7.46 -7.28 13.93
CA GLY A 40 -6.48 -8.01 13.13
C GLY A 40 -6.81 -8.16 11.65
N ILE A 41 -7.85 -7.48 11.14
CA ILE A 41 -8.20 -7.50 9.69
C ILE A 41 -7.37 -6.52 8.86
N SER A 42 -6.62 -5.63 9.51
CA SER A 42 -5.71 -4.70 8.87
C SER A 42 -4.39 -4.61 9.65
N MET A 43 -3.33 -4.22 8.96
CA MET A 43 -2.01 -4.09 9.57
C MET A 43 -1.19 -2.96 8.96
N MET A 44 -0.17 -2.52 9.68
CA MET A 44 0.82 -1.56 9.19
C MET A 44 2.21 -1.88 9.72
N THR A 45 3.20 -1.74 8.86
CA THR A 45 4.63 -1.76 9.23
C THR A 45 5.34 -0.53 8.68
N LYS A 46 6.47 -0.20 9.28
CA LYS A 46 7.42 0.79 8.78
C LYS A 46 8.81 0.20 8.83
N ALA A 47 9.54 0.30 7.73
CA ALA A 47 10.96 -0.05 7.68
C ALA A 47 11.65 0.79 6.60
N HIS A 48 12.90 1.20 6.87
CA HIS A 48 13.75 1.88 5.89
C HIS A 48 13.10 3.11 5.24
N GLY A 49 12.24 3.85 5.95
CA GLY A 49 11.51 5.00 5.40
C GLY A 49 10.31 4.68 4.53
N LEU A 50 9.89 3.42 4.45
CA LEU A 50 8.65 3.02 3.79
C LEU A 50 7.61 2.59 4.84
N ARG A 51 6.47 3.27 4.87
CA ARG A 51 5.29 2.84 5.64
C ARG A 51 4.32 2.12 4.72
N VAL A 52 3.94 0.90 5.09
CA VAL A 52 2.96 0.12 4.34
C VAL A 52 1.83 -0.29 5.27
N SER A 53 0.60 0.06 4.93
CA SER A 53 -0.61 -0.54 5.50
C SER A 53 -1.28 -1.45 4.51
N ALA A 54 -1.90 -2.53 5.01
CA ALA A 54 -2.59 -3.52 4.21
C ALA A 54 -3.90 -3.95 4.86
N ALA A 55 -4.91 -4.22 4.03
CA ALA A 55 -6.22 -4.75 4.44
C ALA A 55 -6.89 -5.46 3.26
N ILE A 56 -7.88 -6.32 3.54
CA ILE A 56 -8.81 -6.79 2.51
C ILE A 56 -10.04 -5.89 2.53
N VAL A 57 -10.46 -5.43 1.35
CA VAL A 57 -11.62 -4.56 1.19
C VAL A 57 -12.63 -5.17 0.23
N PRO A 58 -13.92 -5.24 0.60
CA PRO A 58 -14.96 -5.72 -0.30
C PRO A 58 -15.32 -4.66 -1.34
N SER A 59 -15.53 -5.08 -2.57
CA SER A 59 -16.02 -4.22 -3.66
C SER A 59 -16.68 -5.05 -4.75
N GLU A 60 -17.86 -4.62 -5.21
CA GLU A 60 -18.53 -5.19 -6.39
C GLU A 60 -17.97 -4.63 -7.71
N GLY A 61 -17.14 -3.57 -7.63
CA GLY A 61 -16.47 -2.96 -8.78
C GLY A 61 -15.08 -3.56 -9.06
N THR A 62 -14.27 -2.79 -9.75
CA THR A 62 -12.87 -3.09 -10.11
C THR A 62 -11.88 -2.65 -9.02
N ALA A 63 -10.61 -3.02 -9.17
CA ALA A 63 -9.54 -2.48 -8.32
C ALA A 63 -9.44 -0.95 -8.41
N MET A 64 -9.81 -0.33 -9.54
CA MET A 64 -9.81 1.13 -9.66
C MET A 64 -10.87 1.76 -8.77
N ASP A 65 -12.06 1.15 -8.66
CA ASP A 65 -13.11 1.61 -7.76
C ASP A 65 -12.68 1.53 -6.29
N VAL A 66 -11.90 0.50 -5.94
CA VAL A 66 -11.32 0.35 -4.60
C VAL A 66 -10.35 1.48 -4.29
N VAL A 67 -9.42 1.75 -5.21
CA VAL A 67 -8.43 2.82 -5.06
C VAL A 67 -9.09 4.20 -4.99
N GLU A 68 -10.08 4.46 -5.85
CA GLU A 68 -10.85 5.70 -5.84
C GLU A 68 -11.59 5.88 -4.52
N ARG A 69 -12.30 4.85 -4.05
CA ARG A 69 -13.03 4.90 -2.77
C ARG A 69 -12.06 5.18 -1.62
N ALA A 70 -10.93 4.47 -1.56
CA ALA A 70 -9.93 4.69 -0.52
C ALA A 70 -9.38 6.13 -0.56
N TYR A 71 -9.10 6.67 -1.75
CA TYR A 71 -8.67 8.06 -1.90
C TYR A 71 -9.72 9.05 -1.37
N GLN A 72 -10.99 8.87 -1.72
CA GLN A 72 -12.08 9.73 -1.26
C GLN A 72 -12.34 9.60 0.25
N ASP A 73 -12.28 8.39 0.81
CA ASP A 73 -12.44 8.15 2.24
C ASP A 73 -11.33 8.83 3.04
N LEU A 74 -10.08 8.74 2.57
CA LEU A 74 -8.94 9.40 3.20
C LEU A 74 -9.05 10.92 3.10
N LYS A 75 -9.52 11.44 1.96
CA LYS A 75 -9.80 12.88 1.78
C LYS A 75 -10.92 13.35 2.72
N ALA A 76 -11.99 12.58 2.86
CA ALA A 76 -13.10 12.84 3.78
C ALA A 76 -12.67 12.76 5.26
N ALA A 77 -11.72 11.89 5.59
CA ALA A 77 -11.08 11.81 6.90
C ALA A 77 -10.12 12.99 7.21
N GLY A 78 -10.00 13.96 6.29
CA GLY A 78 -9.25 15.19 6.47
C GLY A 78 -7.86 15.19 5.82
N ARG A 79 -7.50 14.15 5.05
CA ARG A 79 -6.24 14.14 4.32
C ARG A 79 -6.25 15.18 3.21
N GLN A 80 -5.25 16.06 3.21
CA GLN A 80 -5.12 17.13 2.23
C GLN A 80 -4.19 16.69 1.10
N TYR A 81 -4.76 16.33 -0.04
CA TYR A 81 -4.00 15.94 -1.22
C TYR A 81 -3.52 17.15 -2.02
N ASP A 82 -2.31 17.05 -2.55
CA ASP A 82 -1.77 17.94 -3.58
C ASP A 82 -2.07 17.32 -4.96
N GLU A 83 -3.19 17.75 -5.54
CA GLU A 83 -3.64 17.26 -6.85
C GLU A 83 -2.87 17.88 -8.02
N GLN A 84 -1.95 18.82 -7.78
CA GLN A 84 -1.22 19.53 -8.84
C GLN A 84 0.20 18.97 -9.03
N THR A 85 0.85 18.51 -7.96
CA THR A 85 2.26 18.11 -8.00
C THR A 85 2.47 16.75 -8.66
N LEU A 86 1.70 15.73 -8.26
CA LEU A 86 1.90 14.36 -8.73
C LEU A 86 0.62 13.55 -8.49
N PHE A 87 -0.01 13.12 -9.57
CA PHE A 87 -1.21 12.30 -9.57
C PHE A 87 -1.18 11.39 -10.81
N GLN A 88 -1.08 10.08 -10.61
CA GLN A 88 -1.02 9.10 -11.70
C GLN A 88 -1.81 7.86 -11.31
N ASP A 89 -2.68 7.41 -12.22
CA ASP A 89 -3.42 6.17 -12.09
C ASP A 89 -2.90 5.15 -13.09
N ALA A 90 -2.84 3.88 -12.68
CA ALA A 90 -2.60 2.75 -13.56
C ALA A 90 -3.61 1.64 -13.28
N TYR A 91 -4.05 0.96 -14.34
CA TYR A 91 -4.98 -0.16 -14.27
C TYR A 91 -4.56 -1.27 -15.21
N ASN A 92 -4.58 -2.50 -14.72
CA ASN A 92 -4.37 -3.72 -15.49
C ASN A 92 -5.68 -4.51 -15.50
N GLU A 93 -6.31 -4.62 -16.67
CA GLU A 93 -7.57 -5.33 -16.88
C GLU A 93 -7.44 -6.86 -16.72
N GLU A 94 -6.32 -7.44 -17.13
CA GLU A 94 -6.11 -8.91 -17.11
C GLU A 94 -6.03 -9.45 -15.68
N GLY A 95 -5.37 -8.71 -14.79
CA GLY A 95 -5.26 -9.06 -13.37
C GLY A 95 -6.27 -8.35 -12.46
N ASN A 96 -7.04 -7.39 -12.99
CA ASN A 96 -7.87 -6.46 -12.22
C ASN A 96 -7.09 -5.85 -11.04
N ASN A 97 -5.97 -5.21 -11.37
CA ASN A 97 -5.09 -4.54 -10.43
C ASN A 97 -5.03 -3.06 -10.76
N ALA A 98 -5.07 -2.20 -9.75
CA ALA A 98 -4.99 -0.77 -9.92
C ALA A 98 -4.02 -0.14 -8.93
N CYS A 99 -3.43 0.98 -9.32
CA CYS A 99 -2.76 1.86 -8.38
C CYS A 99 -3.03 3.33 -8.67
N ARG A 100 -2.90 4.14 -7.62
CA ARG A 100 -2.91 5.61 -7.66
C ARG A 100 -1.72 6.14 -6.90
N LEU A 101 -0.81 6.77 -7.62
CA LEU A 101 0.29 7.56 -7.05
C LEU A 101 -0.22 8.98 -6.82
N THR A 102 -0.08 9.47 -5.60
CA THR A 102 -0.53 10.81 -5.22
C THR A 102 0.33 11.38 -4.09
N VAL A 103 0.12 12.65 -3.77
CA VAL A 103 0.84 13.38 -2.75
C VAL A 103 -0.13 14.00 -1.76
N TYR A 104 0.17 13.93 -0.47
CA TYR A 104 -0.62 14.60 0.56
C TYR A 104 0.23 15.27 1.63
N TYR A 105 -0.38 16.19 2.37
CA TYR A 105 0.24 16.90 3.48
C TYR A 105 -0.04 16.22 4.82
N ASP A 106 1.01 15.99 5.60
CA ASP A 106 0.97 15.39 6.94
C ASP A 106 1.92 16.13 7.88
N GLY A 107 1.38 16.83 8.88
CA GLY A 107 2.18 17.54 9.88
C GLY A 107 3.15 18.58 9.30
N GLY A 108 2.78 19.24 8.19
CA GLY A 108 3.64 20.20 7.48
C GLY A 108 4.69 19.57 6.56
N ARG A 109 4.63 18.25 6.34
CA ARG A 109 5.49 17.52 5.39
C ARG A 109 4.67 17.01 4.22
N THR A 110 5.27 17.01 3.05
CA THR A 110 4.74 16.38 1.85
C THR A 110 5.04 14.89 1.89
N ARG A 111 4.02 14.06 1.62
CA ARG A 111 4.10 12.60 1.59
C ARG A 111 3.75 12.11 0.21
N VAL A 112 4.68 11.44 -0.45
CA VAL A 112 4.38 10.68 -1.67
C VAL A 112 3.84 9.33 -1.25
N THR A 113 2.71 8.93 -1.82
CA THR A 113 2.06 7.66 -1.49
C THR A 113 1.49 7.02 -2.73
N VAL A 114 1.51 5.69 -2.76
CA VAL A 114 0.77 4.91 -3.74
C VAL A 114 -0.29 4.08 -3.03
N LEU A 115 -1.52 4.18 -3.52
CA LEU A 115 -2.63 3.31 -3.16
C LEU A 115 -2.68 2.19 -4.19
N VAL A 116 -2.84 0.95 -3.75
CA VAL A 116 -2.83 -0.23 -4.61
C VAL A 116 -4.00 -1.12 -4.24
N ALA A 117 -4.70 -1.65 -5.24
CA ALA A 117 -5.69 -2.70 -5.06
C ALA A 117 -5.40 -3.84 -6.03
N ILE A 118 -5.40 -5.06 -5.50
CA ILE A 118 -5.14 -6.30 -6.24
C ILE A 118 -6.28 -7.26 -5.96
N GLN A 119 -6.85 -7.86 -6.99
CA GLN A 119 -7.93 -8.80 -6.79
C GLN A 119 -7.41 -10.11 -6.15
N GLU A 120 -7.82 -10.37 -4.91
CA GLU A 120 -7.52 -11.63 -4.21
C GLU A 120 -8.58 -12.69 -4.50
N ARG A 121 -9.83 -12.24 -4.58
CA ARG A 121 -11.00 -13.08 -4.86
C ARG A 121 -12.08 -12.25 -5.53
N GLU A 122 -13.03 -12.91 -6.17
CA GLU A 122 -14.26 -12.25 -6.60
C GLU A 122 -14.90 -11.48 -5.41
N GLY A 123 -15.11 -10.18 -5.60
CA GLY A 123 -15.67 -9.29 -4.59
C GLY A 123 -14.72 -8.78 -3.50
N TYR A 124 -13.45 -9.24 -3.46
CA TYR A 124 -12.50 -8.90 -2.39
C TYR A 124 -11.11 -8.55 -2.93
N TYR A 125 -10.57 -7.43 -2.47
CA TYR A 125 -9.29 -6.89 -2.94
C TYR A 125 -8.31 -6.74 -1.78
N LEU A 126 -7.06 -7.14 -2.01
CA LEU A 126 -5.94 -6.72 -1.18
C LEU A 126 -5.63 -5.27 -1.49
N PHE A 127 -5.89 -4.42 -0.52
CA PHE A 127 -5.54 -3.01 -0.57
C PHE A 127 -4.23 -2.77 0.18
N LYS A 128 -3.34 -1.98 -0.43
CA LYS A 128 -2.14 -1.44 0.23
C LYS A 128 -2.04 0.06 0.04
N GLU A 129 -1.67 0.76 1.11
CA GLU A 129 -1.16 2.13 1.02
C GLU A 129 0.33 2.09 1.36
N MET A 130 1.17 2.54 0.43
CA MET A 130 2.63 2.60 0.59
C MET A 130 3.06 4.07 0.55
N THR A 131 3.47 4.60 1.70
CA THR A 131 3.88 6.00 1.88
C THR A 131 5.38 6.10 2.10
N CYS A 132 6.05 6.96 1.33
CA CYS A 132 7.43 7.36 1.56
C CYS A 132 7.53 8.31 2.77
N LEU A 133 8.46 8.02 3.68
CA LEU A 133 8.84 8.82 4.84
C LEU A 133 10.31 9.26 4.68
N PRO A 134 10.60 10.36 3.96
CA PRO A 134 11.97 10.75 3.63
C PRO A 134 12.90 10.92 4.84
N GLU A 135 12.35 11.32 5.98
CA GLU A 135 13.10 11.49 7.24
C GLU A 135 13.55 10.18 7.89
N GLU A 136 12.93 9.05 7.53
CA GLU A 136 13.21 7.71 8.04
C GLU A 136 13.93 6.85 6.97
N ALA A 137 14.12 7.39 5.75
CA ALA A 137 14.71 6.68 4.63
C ALA A 137 16.23 6.55 4.80
N ASP A 138 16.73 5.34 4.57
CA ASP A 138 18.16 5.01 4.58
C ASP A 138 18.60 4.45 3.21
N SER A 139 19.81 3.88 3.14
CA SER A 139 20.37 3.32 1.91
C SER A 139 19.55 2.17 1.31
N GLU A 140 18.68 1.53 2.09
CA GLU A 140 17.94 0.34 1.69
C GLU A 140 16.54 0.66 1.16
N TYR A 141 16.04 1.89 1.34
CA TYR A 141 14.69 2.29 0.93
C TYR A 141 14.34 1.86 -0.51
N GLN A 142 15.26 2.11 -1.45
CA GLN A 142 15.02 1.78 -2.86
C GLN A 142 14.88 0.27 -3.08
N ALA A 143 15.70 -0.55 -2.40
CA ALA A 143 15.62 -2.00 -2.50
C ALA A 143 14.31 -2.52 -1.90
N VAL A 144 13.90 -1.96 -0.76
CA VAL A 144 12.64 -2.30 -0.08
C VAL A 144 11.44 -1.98 -0.98
N PHE A 145 11.40 -0.78 -1.55
CA PHE A 145 10.27 -0.36 -2.40
C PHE A 145 10.18 -1.21 -3.68
N LYS A 146 11.31 -1.54 -4.31
CA LYS A 146 11.35 -2.39 -5.49
C LYS A 146 10.84 -3.81 -5.24
N GLU A 147 11.14 -4.37 -4.07
CA GLU A 147 10.56 -5.65 -3.66
C GLU A 147 9.04 -5.52 -3.45
N MET A 148 8.57 -4.42 -2.82
CA MET A 148 7.14 -4.17 -2.66
C MET A 148 6.41 -4.03 -4.00
N GLU A 149 6.95 -3.29 -4.96
CA GLU A 149 6.42 -3.17 -6.33
C GLU A 149 6.28 -4.54 -7.00
N THR A 150 7.32 -5.37 -6.89
CA THR A 150 7.32 -6.74 -7.41
C THR A 150 6.19 -7.57 -6.77
N THR A 151 5.99 -7.46 -5.45
CA THR A 151 4.93 -8.20 -4.75
C THR A 151 3.52 -7.72 -5.10
N CYS A 152 3.40 -6.47 -5.54
CA CYS A 152 2.13 -5.84 -5.90
C CYS A 152 1.82 -5.93 -7.40
N GLY A 153 2.78 -6.35 -8.22
CA GLY A 153 2.62 -6.39 -9.67
C GLY A 153 2.44 -5.01 -10.30
N ILE A 154 3.06 -3.98 -9.73
CA ILE A 154 2.99 -2.58 -10.21
C ILE A 154 4.41 -2.03 -10.45
N GLU A 155 4.50 -0.94 -11.22
CA GLU A 155 5.74 -0.19 -11.44
C GLU A 155 5.48 1.32 -11.27
N VAL A 156 6.24 1.97 -10.40
CA VAL A 156 6.03 3.33 -9.88
C VAL A 156 7.39 4.02 -9.68
N SER A 157 8.05 4.35 -10.79
CA SER A 157 9.44 4.84 -10.81
C SER A 157 9.71 6.07 -9.92
N VAL A 158 8.72 6.96 -9.75
CA VAL A 158 8.87 8.16 -8.91
C VAL A 158 9.17 7.81 -7.45
N MET A 159 8.54 6.76 -6.93
CA MET A 159 8.74 6.33 -5.55
C MET A 159 10.11 5.69 -5.35
N GLU A 160 10.69 5.02 -6.35
CA GLU A 160 12.05 4.47 -6.30
C GLU A 160 13.12 5.57 -6.14
N ASP A 161 12.94 6.72 -6.80
CA ASP A 161 13.92 7.82 -6.82
C ASP A 161 13.96 8.64 -5.53
N LEU A 162 12.90 8.60 -4.70
CA LEU A 162 12.83 9.39 -3.46
C LEU A 162 13.90 9.00 -2.42
N GLY A 163 14.37 7.75 -2.45
CA GLY A 163 15.48 7.30 -1.58
C GLY A 163 16.84 7.91 -1.92
N ARG A 164 16.97 8.62 -3.07
CA ARG A 164 18.23 9.27 -3.47
C ARG A 164 18.43 10.64 -2.85
N HIS A 165 17.36 11.27 -2.36
CA HIS A 165 17.39 12.65 -1.86
C HIS A 165 17.68 12.77 -0.35
N SER A 166 17.80 11.65 0.36
CA SER A 166 18.08 11.57 1.80
C SER A 166 19.56 11.37 2.16
N GLN A 167 20.49 11.51 1.20
CA GLN A 167 21.95 11.48 1.43
C GLN A 167 22.58 12.87 1.53
#